data_AF-A0A4S4F2T1-F1
#
_entry.id   AF-A0A4S4F2T1-F1
#
_cell.length_a   1.000
_cell.length_b   1.000
_cell.length_c   1.000
_cell.angle_alpha   90.00
_cell.angle_beta   90.00
_cell.angle_gamma   90.00
#
_symmetry.space_group_name_H-M   'P 1'
#
loop_
_entity.id
_entity.type
_entity.pdbx_description
1 polymer ?
#
loop_
_entity_poly.entity_id
_entity_poly.type
_entity_poly.pdbx_seq_one_letter_code
_entity_poly.pdbx_strand_id
1 'polypeptide(L)'
;MQRLSWEVWTMQRENHHNNDHVISKPCIVTQFLKRVWMFKAAISLLDLIHQQHGDSSTLTRVKNYIASGDIMREESLRHASLPCASLDSELFNEVLYRVQSTGAVVTLSSSVALIYFYCSRLPSDGYFKPSPRCEIDKDLEICTLNFPKSCPVQTVRVEGNIKVLKQLVCLEACKQLHQKGALTDNLVPDILMEEADEQESGKYKQC
;
A
#
# COMPACT_ATOMS: atom_id res chain seq x y z
N MET A 1 19.34 -20.15 -9.54
CA MET A 1 18.15 -20.82 -10.10
C MET A 1 17.16 -19.72 -10.46
N GLN A 2 16.73 -19.42 -11.68
CA GLN A 2 16.85 -20.00 -13.01
C GLN A 2 16.95 -18.83 -14.00
N ARG A 3 17.74 -18.95 -15.08
CA ARG A 3 17.62 -18.05 -16.24
C ARG A 3 18.03 -18.79 -17.52
N LEU A 4 17.19 -19.74 -17.92
CA LEU A 4 17.19 -20.31 -19.25
C LEU A 4 15.79 -20.08 -19.83
N SER A 5 15.62 -19.05 -20.66
CA SER A 5 14.44 -18.94 -21.53
C SER A 5 14.66 -17.87 -22.61
N TRP A 6 15.64 -18.12 -23.49
CA TRP A 6 15.65 -17.45 -24.80
C TRP A 6 15.95 -18.44 -25.96
N GLU A 7 16.30 -19.70 -25.67
CA GLU A 7 16.66 -20.68 -26.70
C GLU A 7 15.48 -21.47 -27.31
N VAL A 8 14.22 -21.17 -26.94
CA VAL A 8 13.06 -22.00 -27.37
C VAL A 8 12.34 -21.47 -28.62
N TRP A 9 12.75 -20.34 -29.21
CA TRP A 9 12.06 -19.81 -30.41
C TRP A 9 12.72 -20.13 -31.75
N THR A 10 13.79 -20.93 -31.79
CA THR A 10 14.36 -21.42 -33.07
C THR A 10 13.82 -22.80 -33.45
N MET A 11 12.49 -22.95 -33.54
CA MET A 11 11.90 -24.14 -34.13
C MET A 11 10.50 -23.81 -34.66
N GLN A 12 10.42 -23.30 -35.89
CA GLN A 12 9.32 -23.55 -36.84
C GLN A 12 9.56 -22.76 -38.14
N ARG A 13 10.14 -23.40 -39.16
CA ARG A 13 9.76 -23.18 -40.57
C ARG A 13 10.26 -24.31 -41.47
N GLU A 14 9.36 -25.28 -41.65
CA GLU A 14 9.04 -26.10 -42.83
C GLU A 14 10.14 -26.62 -43.78
N ASN A 15 10.20 -27.96 -43.81
CA ASN A 15 10.52 -28.76 -44.98
C ASN A 15 9.57 -28.43 -46.15
N HIS A 16 10.11 -28.06 -47.30
CA HIS A 16 9.55 -28.41 -48.59
C HIS A 16 10.68 -28.63 -49.61
N HIS A 17 10.66 -29.80 -50.24
CA HIS A 17 11.44 -30.13 -51.44
C HIS A 17 11.29 -29.06 -52.52
N ASN A 18 12.39 -28.62 -53.14
CA ASN A 18 12.61 -28.88 -54.56
C ASN A 18 14.07 -28.58 -54.96
N ASN A 19 14.60 -29.44 -55.83
CA ASN A 19 15.84 -29.18 -56.57
C ASN A 19 15.66 -27.94 -57.44
N ASP A 20 16.59 -26.98 -57.37
CA ASP A 20 17.02 -26.21 -58.54
C ASP A 20 18.35 -25.52 -58.27
N HIS A 21 19.26 -25.72 -59.22
CA HIS A 21 20.61 -25.18 -59.24
C HIS A 21 20.53 -23.66 -59.48
N VAL A 22 20.59 -22.85 -58.42
CA VAL A 22 20.69 -21.39 -58.53
C VAL A 22 21.85 -20.90 -57.69
N ILE A 23 22.83 -20.33 -58.39
CA ILE A 23 23.97 -19.58 -57.87
C ILE A 23 23.55 -18.80 -56.62
N SER A 24 24.13 -19.19 -55.49
CA SER A 24 23.89 -18.66 -54.14
C SER A 24 24.18 -17.15 -54.10
N LYS A 25 23.17 -16.33 -54.42
CA LYS A 25 23.14 -14.93 -54.04
C LYS A 25 22.82 -14.89 -52.55
N PRO A 26 23.57 -14.14 -51.73
CA PRO A 26 23.29 -14.08 -50.29
C PRO A 26 21.86 -13.56 -50.11
N CYS A 27 20.94 -14.43 -49.67
CA CYS A 27 19.53 -14.09 -49.48
C CYS A 27 19.41 -12.85 -48.60
N ILE A 28 18.44 -11.98 -48.91
CA ILE A 28 18.18 -10.73 -48.17
C ILE A 28 18.16 -10.95 -46.66
N VAL A 29 17.66 -12.09 -46.18
CA VAL A 29 17.65 -12.49 -44.77
C VAL A 29 19.07 -12.61 -44.18
N THR A 30 20.01 -13.22 -44.92
CA THR A 30 21.42 -13.31 -44.48
C THR A 30 22.11 -11.95 -44.48
N GLN A 31 21.74 -11.05 -45.40
CA GLN A 31 22.26 -9.68 -45.42
C GLN A 31 21.69 -8.85 -44.26
N PHE A 32 20.41 -9.01 -43.93
CA PHE A 32 19.77 -8.38 -42.77
C PHE A 32 20.38 -8.86 -41.46
N LEU A 33 20.56 -10.18 -41.29
CA LEU A 33 21.20 -10.75 -40.10
C LEU A 33 22.64 -10.27 -39.94
N LYS A 34 23.41 -10.18 -41.04
CA LYS A 34 24.76 -9.59 -41.02
C LYS A 34 24.73 -8.12 -40.57
N ARG A 35 23.76 -7.32 -41.05
CA ARG A 35 23.61 -5.92 -40.63
C ARG A 35 23.21 -5.82 -39.16
N VAL A 36 22.24 -6.59 -38.68
CA VAL A 36 21.84 -6.62 -37.27
C VAL A 36 23.00 -7.07 -36.36
N TRP A 37 23.77 -8.07 -36.80
CA TRP A 37 24.95 -8.54 -36.07
C TRP A 37 26.05 -7.47 -36.04
N MET A 38 26.32 -6.79 -37.16
CA MET A 38 27.26 -5.67 -37.20
C MET A 38 26.78 -4.49 -36.35
N PHE A 39 25.48 -4.18 -36.31
CA PHE A 39 24.93 -3.16 -35.42
C PHE A 39 25.06 -3.54 -33.94
N LYS A 40 24.77 -4.79 -33.56
CA LYS A 40 24.98 -5.27 -32.18
C LYS A 40 26.46 -5.26 -31.79
N ALA A 41 27.35 -5.66 -32.70
CA ALA A 41 28.79 -5.62 -32.48
C ALA A 41 29.29 -4.17 -32.33
N ALA A 42 28.76 -3.23 -33.13
CA ALA A 42 29.09 -1.82 -33.03
C ALA A 42 28.60 -1.18 -31.72
N ILE A 43 27.39 -1.52 -31.25
CA ILE A 43 26.89 -1.07 -29.94
C ILE A 43 27.77 -1.64 -28.81
N SER A 44 28.09 -2.93 -28.87
CA SER A 44 28.99 -3.56 -27.89
C SER A 44 30.40 -2.96 -27.89
N LEU A 45 30.93 -2.58 -29.07
CA LEU A 45 32.24 -1.92 -29.20
C LEU A 45 32.17 -0.49 -28.66
N LEU A 46 31.07 0.23 -28.90
CA LEU A 46 30.84 1.58 -28.40
C LEU A 46 30.76 1.59 -26.86
N ASP A 47 30.05 0.63 -26.26
CA ASP A 47 30.01 0.43 -24.81
C ASP A 47 31.41 0.13 -24.25
N LEU A 48 32.20 -0.69 -24.95
CA LEU A 48 33.57 -1.03 -24.56
C LEU A 48 34.49 0.21 -24.58
N ILE A 49 34.39 1.04 -25.63
CA ILE A 49 35.18 2.27 -25.79
C ILE A 49 34.77 3.30 -24.72
N HIS A 50 33.47 3.46 -24.46
CA HIS A 50 32.98 4.33 -23.40
C HIS A 50 33.47 3.89 -22.02
N GLN A 51 33.52 2.57 -21.78
CA GLN A 51 34.01 1.99 -20.54
C GLN A 51 35.54 2.12 -20.36
N GLN A 52 36.31 2.29 -21.44
CA GLN A 52 37.75 2.55 -21.36
C GLN A 52 38.12 4.03 -21.18
N HIS A 53 37.24 4.96 -21.55
CA HIS A 53 37.47 6.41 -21.44
C HIS A 53 36.78 7.05 -20.22
N GLY A 54 35.83 6.35 -19.59
CA GLY A 54 35.21 6.74 -18.33
C GLY A 54 36.10 6.41 -17.13
N ASP A 55 36.08 7.25 -16.11
CA ASP A 55 36.75 6.99 -14.84
C ASP A 55 36.24 5.67 -14.24
N SER A 56 37.10 4.63 -14.27
CA SER A 56 36.79 3.27 -13.81
C SER A 56 36.22 3.25 -12.38
N SER A 57 36.63 4.21 -11.54
CA SER A 57 36.12 4.36 -10.18
C SER A 57 34.64 4.77 -10.17
N THR A 58 34.23 5.70 -11.04
CA THR A 58 32.84 6.16 -11.16
C THR A 58 31.92 5.07 -11.70
N LEU A 59 32.38 4.32 -12.70
CA LEU A 59 31.60 3.23 -13.28
C LEU A 59 31.38 2.10 -12.27
N THR A 60 32.41 1.76 -11.51
CA THR A 60 32.31 0.77 -10.43
C THR A 60 31.32 1.22 -9.37
N ARG A 61 31.34 2.51 -8.98
CA ARG A 61 30.37 3.09 -8.04
C ARG A 61 28.93 3.01 -8.55
N VAL A 62 28.68 3.33 -9.82
CA VAL A 62 27.35 3.23 -10.43
C VAL A 62 26.86 1.78 -10.47
N LYS A 63 27.72 0.83 -10.87
CA LYS A 63 27.39 -0.60 -10.86
C LYS A 63 27.04 -1.10 -9.46
N ASN A 64 27.81 -0.70 -8.45
CA ASN A 64 27.54 -1.04 -7.06
C ASN A 64 26.21 -0.43 -6.58
N TYR A 65 25.89 0.80 -6.97
CA TYR A 65 24.62 1.44 -6.61
C TYR A 65 23.41 0.68 -7.20
N ILE A 66 23.46 0.33 -8.48
CA ILE A 66 22.40 -0.45 -9.14
C ILE A 66 22.26 -1.82 -8.47
N ALA A 67 23.38 -2.53 -8.27
CA ALA A 67 23.36 -3.83 -7.59
C ALA A 67 22.81 -3.74 -6.17
N SER A 68 23.13 -2.67 -5.43
CA SER A 68 22.58 -2.44 -4.09
C SER A 68 21.06 -2.21 -4.12
N GLY A 69 20.54 -1.49 -5.12
CA GLY A 69 19.10 -1.30 -5.29
C GLY A 69 18.37 -2.61 -5.61
N ASP A 70 18.95 -3.47 -6.44
CA ASP A 70 18.40 -4.79 -6.73
C ASP A 70 18.35 -5.67 -5.48
N ILE A 71 19.40 -5.64 -4.65
CA ILE A 71 19.43 -6.35 -3.36
C ILE A 71 18.35 -5.81 -2.43
N MET A 72 18.22 -4.49 -2.30
CA MET A 72 17.18 -3.88 -1.46
C MET A 72 15.78 -4.30 -1.88
N ARG A 73 15.52 -4.33 -3.19
CA ARG A 73 14.24 -4.75 -3.75
C ARG A 73 13.96 -6.23 -3.45
N GLU A 74 14.94 -7.10 -3.67
CA GLU A 74 14.83 -8.53 -3.40
C GLU A 74 14.57 -8.81 -1.92
N GLU A 75 15.32 -8.18 -1.01
CA GLU A 75 15.10 -8.32 0.44
C GLU A 75 13.72 -7.79 0.85
N SER A 76 13.30 -6.65 0.29
CA SER A 76 11.96 -6.10 0.57
C SER A 76 10.86 -7.07 0.17
N LEU A 77 10.98 -7.72 -0.99
CA LEU A 77 10.02 -8.72 -1.45
C LEU A 77 10.04 -9.98 -0.58
N ARG A 78 11.21 -10.44 -0.17
CA ARG A 78 11.35 -11.54 0.79
C ARG A 78 10.66 -11.22 2.11
N HIS A 79 10.91 -10.03 2.66
CA HIS A 79 10.28 -9.59 3.90
C HIS A 79 8.77 -9.39 3.77
N ALA A 80 8.28 -8.88 2.64
CA ALA A 80 6.84 -8.72 2.40
C ALA A 80 6.09 -10.06 2.35
N SER A 81 6.78 -11.15 1.98
CA SER A 81 6.19 -12.50 1.95
C SER A 81 6.12 -13.17 3.33
N LEU A 82 6.89 -12.69 4.30
CA LEU A 82 6.86 -13.23 5.66
C LEU A 82 5.64 -12.65 6.39
N PRO A 83 4.74 -13.49 6.92
CA PRO A 83 3.69 -13.03 7.80
C PRO A 83 4.32 -12.25 8.96
N CYS A 84 3.76 -11.10 9.29
CA CYS A 84 4.09 -10.48 10.56
C CYS A 84 3.78 -11.48 11.70
N ALA A 85 4.60 -11.47 12.75
CA ALA A 85 4.29 -12.24 13.94
C ALA A 85 2.87 -11.89 14.38
N SER A 86 2.02 -12.89 14.59
CA SER A 86 0.69 -12.67 15.15
C SER A 86 0.85 -11.88 16.44
N LEU A 87 -0.01 -10.88 16.62
CA LEU A 87 -0.18 -10.23 17.92
C LEU A 87 -0.73 -11.31 18.86
N ASP A 88 0.14 -12.16 19.39
CA ASP A 88 -0.25 -13.16 20.36
C ASP A 88 -0.70 -12.43 21.61
N SER A 89 -1.91 -12.78 22.02
CA SER A 89 -2.67 -12.16 23.10
C SER A 89 -1.94 -12.20 24.45
N GLU A 90 -0.83 -12.92 24.55
CA GLU A 90 -0.01 -13.06 25.76
C GLU A 90 0.93 -11.86 26.02
N LEU A 91 1.28 -11.07 24.98
CA LEU A 91 2.18 -9.92 25.18
C LEU A 91 1.44 -8.67 25.68
N PHE A 92 0.12 -8.60 25.49
CA PHE A 92 -0.72 -7.48 25.87
C PHE A 92 -1.88 -7.99 26.72
N ASN A 93 -1.70 -7.98 28.03
CA ASN A 93 -2.78 -8.20 29.01
C ASN A 93 -3.76 -7.00 29.05
N GLU A 94 -3.97 -6.35 27.90
CA GLU A 94 -4.78 -5.16 27.71
C GLU A 94 -6.13 -5.55 27.13
N VAL A 95 -7.20 -4.93 27.63
CA VAL A 95 -8.55 -5.10 27.10
C VAL A 95 -8.56 -4.62 25.64
N LEU A 96 -8.81 -5.53 24.71
CA LEU A 96 -8.82 -5.25 23.27
C LEU A 96 -10.07 -5.81 22.60
N TYR A 97 -10.47 -5.18 21.50
CA TYR A 97 -11.55 -5.67 20.65
C TYR A 97 -10.96 -6.22 19.35
N ARG A 98 -11.24 -7.50 19.05
CA ARG A 98 -10.80 -8.18 17.83
C ARG A 98 -11.99 -8.56 16.96
N VAL A 99 -11.92 -8.19 15.69
CA VAL A 99 -12.86 -8.61 14.65
C VAL A 99 -12.53 -10.04 14.22
N GLN A 100 -13.52 -10.94 14.26
CA GLN A 100 -13.28 -12.36 13.98
C GLN A 100 -13.11 -12.66 12.48
N SER A 101 -13.68 -11.85 11.59
CA SER A 101 -13.59 -12.04 10.14
C SER A 101 -12.21 -11.68 9.59
N THR A 102 -11.69 -10.51 9.92
CA THR A 102 -10.43 -9.96 9.40
C THR A 102 -9.25 -10.12 10.33
N GLY A 103 -9.51 -10.33 11.63
CA GLY A 103 -8.48 -10.31 12.65
C GLY A 103 -8.02 -8.90 13.05
N ALA A 104 -8.68 -7.83 12.57
CA ALA A 104 -8.38 -6.46 12.96
C ALA A 104 -8.57 -6.26 14.47
N VAL A 105 -7.68 -5.49 15.10
CA VAL A 105 -7.68 -5.28 16.56
C VAL A 105 -7.69 -3.78 16.87
N VAL A 106 -8.50 -3.38 17.84
CA VAL A 106 -8.46 -2.06 18.47
C VAL A 106 -8.15 -2.22 19.95
N THR A 107 -7.16 -1.45 20.40
CA THR A 107 -6.71 -1.35 21.80
C THR A 107 -7.40 -0.18 22.51
N LEU A 108 -7.31 -0.14 23.85
CA LEU A 108 -7.78 0.99 24.66
C LEU A 108 -7.20 2.35 24.22
N SER A 109 -5.92 2.39 23.85
CA SER A 109 -5.26 3.62 23.42
C SER A 109 -5.69 4.08 22.03
N SER A 110 -5.81 3.13 21.09
CA SER A 110 -6.20 3.43 19.70
C SER A 110 -7.69 3.72 19.54
N SER A 111 -8.54 3.19 20.42
CA SER A 111 -10.00 3.42 20.36
C SER A 111 -10.36 4.90 20.41
N VAL A 112 -9.67 5.68 21.24
CA VAL A 112 -9.92 7.12 21.36
C VAL A 112 -9.67 7.81 20.02
N ALA A 113 -8.49 7.60 19.43
CA ALA A 113 -8.15 8.21 18.14
C ALA A 113 -9.14 7.81 17.05
N LEU A 114 -9.56 6.54 17.02
CA LEU A 114 -10.50 6.03 16.02
C LEU A 114 -11.87 6.70 16.12
N ILE A 115 -12.41 6.89 17.33
CA ILE A 115 -13.69 7.58 17.52
C ILE A 115 -13.64 9.04 17.05
N TYR A 116 -12.58 9.77 17.39
CA TYR A 116 -12.42 11.16 16.92
C TYR A 116 -12.25 11.22 15.40
N PHE A 117 -11.48 10.29 14.82
CA PHE A 117 -11.30 10.18 13.39
C PHE A 117 -12.63 9.87 12.68
N TYR A 118 -13.42 8.95 13.20
CA TYR A 118 -14.76 8.66 12.69
C TYR A 118 -15.66 9.91 12.72
N CYS A 119 -15.71 10.61 13.86
CA CYS A 119 -16.51 11.82 13.98
C CYS A 119 -16.08 12.92 13.01
N SER A 120 -14.78 13.07 12.72
CA SER A 120 -14.30 14.06 11.74
C SER A 120 -14.75 13.80 10.30
N ARG A 121 -15.19 12.57 9.99
CA ARG A 121 -15.68 12.18 8.67
C ARG A 121 -17.19 12.30 8.51
N LEU A 122 -17.91 12.53 9.62
CA LEU A 122 -19.33 12.82 9.55
C LEU A 122 -19.55 14.17 8.84
N PRO A 123 -20.70 14.36 8.17
CA PRO A 123 -21.00 15.61 7.49
C PRO A 123 -20.85 16.80 8.45
N SER A 124 -19.94 17.71 8.08
CA SER A 124 -19.62 18.92 8.83
C SER A 124 -19.90 20.14 7.96
N ASP A 125 -20.36 21.22 8.57
CA ASP A 125 -20.50 22.51 7.89
C ASP A 125 -19.47 23.52 8.44
N GLY A 126 -19.46 24.75 7.89
CA GLY A 126 -18.53 25.80 8.31
C GLY A 126 -18.67 26.24 9.78
N TYR A 127 -19.78 25.89 10.44
CA TYR A 127 -20.11 26.26 11.82
C TYR A 127 -20.16 25.05 12.78
N PHE A 128 -20.39 23.85 12.26
CA PHE A 128 -20.59 22.62 13.02
C PHE A 128 -19.55 21.56 12.63
N LYS A 129 -18.62 21.34 13.55
CA LYS A 129 -17.65 20.24 13.48
C LYS A 129 -18.07 19.11 14.41
N PRO A 130 -18.54 17.96 13.88
CA PRO A 130 -18.95 16.83 14.68
C PRO A 130 -17.79 16.32 15.53
N SER A 131 -17.97 16.33 16.84
CA SER A 131 -17.00 15.82 17.80
C SER A 131 -17.70 15.03 18.90
N PRO A 132 -17.06 13.96 19.40
CA PRO A 132 -17.61 13.17 20.50
C PRO A 132 -17.48 13.94 21.81
N ARG A 133 -18.50 13.87 22.67
CA ARG A 133 -18.49 14.47 24.01
C ARG A 133 -18.44 13.38 25.07
N CYS A 134 -17.36 13.35 25.84
CA CYS A 134 -17.19 12.45 26.97
C CYS A 134 -17.54 13.18 28.27
N GLU A 135 -18.48 12.65 29.03
CA GLU A 135 -18.83 13.12 30.37
C GLU A 135 -18.42 12.03 31.37
N ILE A 136 -17.63 12.41 32.38
CA ILE A 136 -17.09 11.49 33.39
C ILE A 136 -17.65 11.88 34.74
N ASP A 137 -18.48 11.01 35.31
CA ASP A 137 -18.99 11.12 36.67
C ASP A 137 -18.00 10.43 37.62
N LYS A 138 -17.16 11.22 38.29
CA LYS A 138 -16.11 10.71 39.18
C LYS A 138 -16.68 9.99 40.41
N ASP A 139 -17.83 10.42 40.90
CA ASP A 139 -18.45 9.89 42.11
C ASP A 139 -19.08 8.50 41.89
N LEU A 140 -19.58 8.26 40.68
CA LEU A 140 -20.19 6.99 40.28
C LEU A 140 -19.22 6.10 39.50
N GLU A 141 -18.03 6.59 39.17
CA GLU A 141 -17.05 5.94 38.29
C GLU A 141 -17.63 5.53 36.92
N ILE A 142 -18.56 6.34 36.39
CA ILE A 142 -19.24 6.12 35.11
C ILE A 142 -18.77 7.14 34.09
N CYS A 143 -18.51 6.70 32.85
CA CYS A 143 -18.34 7.61 31.72
C CYS A 143 -19.41 7.38 30.67
N THR A 144 -19.98 8.49 30.22
CA THR A 144 -20.97 8.55 29.16
C THR A 144 -20.34 9.24 27.95
N LEU A 145 -20.25 8.52 26.84
CA LEU A 145 -19.82 9.02 25.54
C LEU A 145 -21.06 9.34 24.70
N ASN A 146 -21.19 10.60 24.32
CA ASN A 146 -22.26 11.10 23.46
C ASN A 146 -21.72 11.41 22.07
N PHE A 147 -22.35 10.84 21.06
CA PHE A 147 -22.05 11.08 19.65
C PHE A 147 -22.89 12.23 19.08
N PRO A 148 -22.43 12.86 17.99
CA PRO A 148 -23.26 13.75 17.18
C PRO A 148 -24.49 13.02 16.63
N LYS A 149 -25.57 13.76 16.35
CA LYS A 149 -26.83 13.21 15.81
C LYS A 149 -26.68 12.49 14.46
N SER A 150 -25.61 12.79 13.72
CA SER A 150 -25.29 12.14 12.45
C SER A 150 -24.81 10.69 12.60
N CYS A 151 -24.54 10.24 13.84
CA CYS A 151 -24.07 8.89 14.13
C CYS A 151 -25.24 7.93 14.39
N PRO A 152 -25.16 6.65 13.94
CA PRO A 152 -26.18 5.64 14.25
C PRO A 152 -26.22 5.22 15.72
N VAL A 153 -25.12 5.45 16.46
CA VAL A 153 -25.02 5.24 17.91
C VAL A 153 -25.08 6.59 18.59
N GLN A 154 -26.01 6.81 19.51
CA GLN A 154 -26.17 8.10 20.20
C GLN A 154 -25.35 8.20 21.49
N THR A 155 -25.49 7.22 22.39
CA THR A 155 -24.87 7.27 23.71
C THR A 155 -24.34 5.89 24.12
N VAL A 156 -23.14 5.86 24.66
CA VAL A 156 -22.50 4.66 25.24
C VAL A 156 -22.09 4.96 26.67
N ARG A 157 -22.39 4.05 27.59
CA ARG A 157 -22.09 4.20 29.03
C ARG A 157 -21.29 3.01 29.51
N VAL A 158 -20.21 3.26 30.24
CA VAL A 158 -19.43 2.19 30.87
C VAL A 158 -18.94 2.64 32.25
N GLU A 159 -18.83 1.67 33.16
CA GLU A 159 -18.31 1.81 34.53
C GLU A 159 -16.90 1.22 34.64
N GLY A 160 -16.06 1.79 35.51
CA GLY A 160 -14.72 1.25 35.77
C GLY A 160 -13.72 2.29 36.28
N ASN A 161 -12.43 1.94 36.24
CA ASN A 161 -11.39 2.79 36.81
C ASN A 161 -11.27 4.12 36.06
N ILE A 162 -11.41 5.23 36.79
CA ILE A 162 -11.39 6.63 36.30
C ILE A 162 -10.24 6.92 35.32
N LYS A 163 -9.05 6.31 35.52
CA LYS A 163 -7.87 6.53 34.66
C LYS A 163 -8.05 6.00 33.24
N VAL A 164 -8.70 4.85 33.09
CA VAL A 164 -8.91 4.17 31.79
C VAL A 164 -10.35 4.30 31.28
N LEU A 165 -11.23 4.90 32.07
CA LEU A 165 -12.66 4.98 31.81
C LEU A 165 -13.00 5.61 30.45
N LYS A 166 -12.27 6.66 30.05
CA LYS A 166 -12.40 7.30 28.72
C LYS A 166 -12.04 6.34 27.59
N GLN A 167 -10.98 5.56 27.75
CA GLN A 167 -10.53 4.60 26.73
C GLN A 167 -11.49 3.42 26.63
N LEU A 168 -12.02 2.99 27.77
CA LEU A 168 -12.93 1.86 27.90
C LEU A 168 -14.30 2.16 27.27
N VAL A 169 -14.86 3.36 27.51
CA VAL A 169 -16.09 3.79 26.83
C VAL A 169 -15.88 3.93 25.32
N CYS A 170 -14.72 4.42 24.87
CA CYS A 170 -14.39 4.50 23.44
C CYS A 170 -14.25 3.12 22.82
N LEU A 171 -13.66 2.15 23.52
CA LEU A 171 -13.51 0.77 23.03
C LEU A 171 -14.88 0.10 22.85
N GLU A 172 -15.76 0.23 23.84
CA GLU A 172 -17.12 -0.30 23.73
C GLU A 172 -17.91 0.41 22.62
N ALA A 173 -17.68 1.71 22.43
CA ALA A 173 -18.28 2.44 21.33
C ALA A 173 -17.79 1.97 19.95
N CYS A 174 -16.49 1.69 19.77
CA CYS A 174 -15.96 1.11 18.53
C CYS A 174 -16.65 -0.21 18.20
N LYS A 175 -16.86 -1.07 19.20
CA LYS A 175 -17.58 -2.33 19.04
C LYS A 175 -19.03 -2.13 18.61
N GLN A 176 -19.75 -1.18 19.21
CA GLN A 176 -21.11 -0.86 18.80
C GLN A 176 -21.19 -0.26 17.38
N LEU A 177 -20.24 0.61 17.02
CA LEU A 177 -20.17 1.19 15.67
C LEU A 177 -19.93 0.12 14.61
N HIS A 178 -19.04 -0.84 14.87
CA HIS A 178 -18.81 -1.98 13.99
C HIS A 178 -20.07 -2.86 13.87
N GLN A 179 -20.75 -3.17 14.98
CA GLN A 179 -22.02 -3.92 14.95
C GLN A 179 -23.14 -3.21 14.18
N LYS A 180 -23.12 -1.88 14.16
CA LYS A 180 -24.07 -1.04 13.41
C LYS A 180 -23.66 -0.82 11.94
N GLY A 181 -22.52 -1.37 11.51
CA GLY A 181 -22.00 -1.21 10.15
C GLY A 181 -21.44 0.19 9.84
N ALA A 182 -21.21 1.02 10.86
CA ALA A 182 -20.58 2.34 10.69
C ALA A 182 -19.06 2.24 10.50
N LEU A 183 -18.45 1.17 11.04
CA LEU A 183 -17.08 0.77 10.78
C LEU A 183 -17.10 -0.52 9.98
N THR A 184 -16.19 -0.63 9.00
CA THR A 184 -15.96 -1.86 8.24
C THR A 184 -15.28 -2.93 9.10
N ASP A 185 -15.21 -4.17 8.62
CA ASP A 185 -14.51 -5.27 9.29
C ASP A 185 -13.01 -4.98 9.53
N ASN A 186 -12.42 -4.05 8.78
CA ASN A 186 -11.04 -3.57 9.01
C ASN A 186 -10.96 -2.46 10.06
N LEU A 187 -12.06 -2.14 10.75
CA LEU A 187 -12.21 -1.08 11.74
C LEU A 187 -11.90 0.31 11.19
N VAL A 188 -12.21 0.52 9.90
CA VAL A 188 -12.02 1.79 9.19
C VAL A 188 -13.40 2.41 8.90
N PRO A 189 -13.57 3.74 9.10
CA PRO A 189 -14.77 4.44 8.66
C PRO A 189 -14.99 4.31 7.14
N ASP A 190 -16.22 4.01 6.73
CA ASP A 190 -16.58 3.71 5.33
C ASP A 190 -16.59 4.96 4.41
N ILE A 191 -16.49 6.16 4.98
CA ILE A 191 -16.59 7.45 4.29
C ILE A 191 -15.30 7.79 3.49
N LEU A 192 -14.52 6.78 3.09
CA LEU A 192 -13.26 6.95 2.35
C LEU A 192 -13.44 7.02 0.82
N MET A 193 -14.68 7.12 0.32
CA MET A 193 -14.94 7.09 -1.13
C MET A 193 -15.23 8.44 -1.81
N GLU A 194 -15.27 9.57 -1.10
CA GLU A 194 -15.49 10.89 -1.71
C GLU A 194 -14.48 11.94 -1.24
N GLU A 195 -13.19 11.73 -1.53
CA GLU A 195 -12.24 12.84 -1.65
C GLU A 195 -11.51 12.72 -3.01
N ALA A 196 -12.28 12.82 -4.08
CA ALA A 196 -11.80 13.19 -5.40
C ALA A 196 -12.89 14.08 -6.04
N ASP A 197 -12.52 15.32 -6.34
CA ASP A 197 -13.29 16.37 -7.03
C ASP A 197 -14.05 17.39 -6.15
N GLU A 198 -13.32 18.15 -5.33
CA GLU A 198 -13.67 19.57 -5.16
C GLU A 198 -12.96 20.40 -6.23
N GLN A 199 -13.64 20.57 -7.37
CA GLN A 199 -13.27 21.53 -8.40
C GLN A 199 -13.38 22.95 -7.84
N GLU A 200 -12.30 23.72 -8.01
CA GLU A 200 -12.24 25.17 -7.78
C GLU A 200 -13.44 25.89 -8.40
N SER A 201 -14.19 26.63 -7.58
CA SER A 201 -15.10 27.65 -8.07
C SER A 201 -15.28 28.74 -7.01
N GLY A 202 -14.80 29.96 -7.29
CA GLY A 202 -15.41 31.16 -6.71
C GLY A 202 -14.52 32.30 -6.21
N LYS A 203 -13.86 33.00 -7.15
CA LYS A 203 -13.73 34.47 -7.22
C LYS A 203 -13.42 35.25 -5.91
N TYR A 204 -12.16 35.60 -5.71
CA TYR A 204 -11.82 36.77 -4.89
C TYR A 204 -12.00 38.04 -5.71
N LYS A 205 -12.91 38.91 -5.24
CA LYS A 205 -12.96 40.32 -5.65
C LYS A 205 -11.84 41.08 -4.95
N GLN A 206 -11.08 41.82 -5.74
CA GLN A 206 -10.16 42.86 -5.33
C GLN A 206 -10.93 43.97 -4.59
N CYS A 207 -10.51 44.31 -3.38
CA CYS A 207 -10.63 45.63 -2.77
C CYS A 207 -9.23 46.05 -2.32
#